data_AF-A0A842LQG3-F1
#
_entry.id   AF-A0A842LQG3-F1
#
_cell.length_a   1.000
_cell.length_b   1.000
_cell.length_c   1.000
_cell.angle_alpha   90.00
_cell.angle_beta   90.00
_cell.angle_gamma   90.00
#
_symmetry.space_group_name_H-M   'P 1'
#
loop_
_entity.id
_entity.type
_entity.pdbx_description
1 polymer ?
#
loop_
_entity_poly.entity_id
_entity_poly.type
_entity_poly.pdbx_seq_one_letter_code
_entity_poly.pdbx_strand_id
1 'polypeptide(L)' 'MRRMMDESEDFSEEVRRIHQKFESEFGPVYLSKYVFEELVELYRKVRKEYGKEIAEEEVMRKMMELVRK' A
#
# COMPACT_ATOMS: atom_id res chain seq x y z
N MET A 1 -29.25 -8.83 15.61
CA MET A 1 -28.00 -8.03 15.56
C MET A 1 -27.42 -8.11 14.16
N ARG A 2 -27.61 -7.07 13.36
CA ARG A 2 -27.18 -7.00 11.96
C ARG A 2 -25.72 -6.54 11.92
N ARG A 3 -24.88 -7.37 11.29
CA ARG A 3 -23.47 -7.19 10.91
C ARG A 3 -22.93 -5.75 11.02
N MET A 4 -22.07 -5.51 12.00
CA MET A 4 -20.95 -4.57 11.86
C MET A 4 -19.87 -5.29 11.05
N MET A 5 -20.08 -5.39 9.73
CA MET A 5 -18.99 -5.59 8.76
C MET A 5 -18.65 -4.18 8.26
N ASP A 6 -18.07 -3.37 9.14
CA ASP A 6 -17.65 -2.00 8.85
C ASP A 6 -16.26 -2.06 8.19
N GLU A 7 -16.20 -1.64 6.93
CA GLU A 7 -15.04 -0.96 6.31
C GLU A 7 -13.64 -1.62 6.37
N SER A 8 -13.55 -2.93 6.60
CA SER A 8 -12.35 -3.70 6.24
C SER A 8 -12.29 -3.91 4.72
N GLU A 9 -12.19 -2.82 3.94
CA GLU A 9 -11.41 -2.96 2.70
C GLU A 9 -10.04 -3.42 3.16
N ASP A 10 -9.62 -4.61 2.72
CA ASP A 10 -8.30 -5.10 3.08
C ASP A 10 -7.26 -4.27 2.34
N PHE A 11 -6.92 -3.10 2.91
CA PHE A 11 -5.89 -2.20 2.39
C PHE A 11 -4.56 -2.94 2.20
N SER A 12 -4.34 -4.03 2.95
CA SER A 12 -3.21 -4.93 2.77
C SER A 12 -3.22 -5.62 1.39
N GLU A 13 -4.38 -6.03 0.87
CA GLU A 13 -4.46 -6.62 -0.47
C GLU A 13 -4.13 -5.60 -1.55
N GLU A 14 -4.59 -4.36 -1.41
CA GLU A 14 -4.26 -3.29 -2.34
C GLU A 14 -2.77 -2.96 -2.31
N VAL A 15 -2.16 -2.85 -1.13
CA VAL A 15 -0.70 -2.65 -1.01
C VAL A 15 0.08 -3.85 -1.55
N ARG A 16 -0.40 -5.09 -1.38
CA ARG A 16 0.22 -6.27 -2.03
C ARG A 16 0.17 -6.19 -3.55
N ARG A 17 -0.96 -5.74 -4.14
CA ARG A 17 -1.07 -5.55 -5.59
C ARG A 17 -0.10 -4.48 -6.09
N ILE A 18 0.02 -3.37 -5.36
CA ILE A 18 0.97 -2.31 -5.67
C ILE A 18 2.41 -2.84 -5.58
N HIS A 19 2.74 -3.61 -4.54
CA HIS A 19 4.05 -4.23 -4.37
C HIS A 19 4.37 -5.19 -5.52
N GLN A 20 3.45 -6.06 -5.93
CA GLN A 20 3.63 -6.96 -7.08
C GLN A 20 3.84 -6.21 -8.40
N LYS A 21 3.10 -5.12 -8.61
CA LYS A 21 3.28 -4.25 -9.78
C LYS A 21 4.68 -3.63 -9.76
N PHE A 22 5.08 -3.10 -8.61
CA PHE A 22 6.40 -2.54 -8.42
C PHE A 22 7.50 -3.58 -8.70
N GLU A 23 7.37 -4.80 -8.19
CA GLU A 23 8.35 -5.87 -8.45
C GLU A 23 8.43 -6.27 -9.92
N SER A 24 7.33 -6.17 -10.66
CA SER A 24 7.30 -6.46 -12.10
C SER A 24 8.09 -5.44 -12.92
N GLU A 25 8.20 -4.19 -12.44
CA GLU A 25 8.89 -3.09 -13.12
C GLU A 25 10.35 -2.93 -12.65
N PHE A 26 10.61 -3.13 -11.36
CA PHE A 26 11.90 -2.83 -10.72
C PHE A 26 12.67 -4.07 -10.25
N GLY A 27 12.07 -5.27 -10.34
CA GLY A 27 12.61 -6.51 -9.82
C GLY A 27 12.16 -6.80 -8.37
N PRO A 28 12.47 -7.99 -7.85
CA PRO A 28 11.99 -8.43 -6.52
C PRO A 28 12.56 -7.55 -5.41
N VAL A 29 11.71 -7.16 -4.46
CA VAL A 29 12.08 -6.30 -3.34
C VAL A 29 11.54 -6.84 -2.04
N TYR A 30 12.44 -7.11 -1.10
CA TYR A 30 12.06 -7.52 0.23
C TYR A 30 11.57 -6.34 1.05
N LEU A 31 10.30 -6.39 1.47
CA LEU A 31 9.72 -5.49 2.45
C LEU A 31 9.64 -6.23 3.79
N SER A 32 10.17 -5.64 4.85
CA SER A 32 9.95 -6.16 6.20
C SER A 32 8.47 -6.02 6.58
N LYS A 33 7.99 -6.84 7.52
CA LYS A 33 6.61 -6.74 8.02
C LYS A 33 6.27 -5.32 8.50
N TYR A 34 7.21 -4.68 9.18
CA TYR A 34 7.05 -3.30 9.67
C TYR A 34 6.87 -2.30 8.52
N VAL A 35 7.74 -2.37 7.50
CA VAL A 35 7.65 -1.49 6.32
C VAL A 35 6.35 -1.73 5.56
N PHE A 36 5.91 -2.98 5.45
CA PHE A 36 4.63 -3.29 4.82
C PHE A 36 3.44 -2.67 5.58
N GLU A 37 3.43 -2.76 6.92
CA GLU A 37 2.40 -2.13 7.75
C GLU A 37 2.40 -0.59 7.60
N GLU A 38 3.57 0.06 7.54
CA GLU A 38 3.68 1.49 7.27
C GLU A 38 3.07 1.89 5.91
N LEU A 39 3.30 1.07 4.87
CA LEU A 39 2.74 1.33 3.53
C LEU A 39 1.21 1.15 3.52
N VAL A 40 0.68 0.22 4.30
CA VAL A 40 -0.78 0.05 4.47
C VAL A 40 -1.39 1.25 5.18
N GLU A 41 -0.77 1.74 6.24
CA GLU A 41 -1.22 2.95 6.94
C GLU A 41 -1.16 4.18 6.03
N LEU A 42 -0.08 4.33 5.25
CA LEU A 42 0.08 5.38 4.25
C LEU A 42 -1.05 5.32 3.21
N TYR A 43 -1.27 4.16 2.60
CA TYR A 43 -2.33 3.96 1.62
C TYR A 43 -3.70 4.33 2.19
N ARG A 44 -4.02 3.86 3.40
CA ARG A 44 -5.28 4.16 4.08
C ARG A 44 -5.46 5.66 4.31
N LYS A 45 -4.43 6.34 4.82
CA LYS A 45 -4.48 7.77 5.11
C LYS A 45 -4.69 8.59 3.83
N VAL A 46 -3.86 8.34 2.82
CA VAL A 46 -3.89 9.09 1.56
C VAL A 46 -5.19 8.82 0.81
N ARG A 47 -5.67 7.56 0.80
CA ARG A 47 -6.92 7.20 0.15
C ARG A 47 -8.12 7.94 0.74
N LYS A 48 -8.15 8.08 2.07
CA LYS A 48 -9.21 8.81 2.76
C LYS A 48 -9.23 10.30 2.43
N GLU A 49 -8.06 10.91 2.25
CA GLU A 49 -7.92 12.36 2.01
C GLU A 49 -8.01 12.74 0.53
N TYR A 50 -7.42 11.94 -0.37
CA TYR A 50 -7.18 12.30 -1.76
C TYR A 50 -7.71 11.29 -2.78
N GLY A 51 -8.23 10.14 -2.31
CA GLY A 51 -8.74 9.09 -3.18
C GLY A 51 -7.71 8.02 -3.56
N LYS A 52 -8.19 7.01 -4.27
CA LYS A 52 -7.44 5.77 -4.55
C LYS A 52 -6.19 5.99 -5.41
N GLU A 53 -6.32 6.70 -6.52
CA GLU A 53 -5.23 6.89 -7.48
C GLU A 53 -4.01 7.54 -6.84
N ILE A 54 -4.23 8.61 -6.06
CA ILE A 54 -3.16 9.30 -5.32
C ILE A 54 -2.52 8.40 -4.26
N ALA A 55 -3.32 7.55 -3.60
CA ALA A 55 -2.79 6.60 -2.61
C ALA A 55 -1.88 5.55 -3.23
N GLU A 56 -2.22 5.04 -4.43
CA GLU A 56 -1.36 4.10 -5.16
C GLU A 56 -0.03 4.75 -5.56
N GLU A 57 -0.08 5.97 -6.09
CA GLU A 57 1.11 6.73 -6.47
C GLU A 57 2.03 7.01 -5.28
N GLU A 58 1.47 7.37 -4.13
CA GLU A 58 2.24 7.67 -2.92
C GLU A 58 2.96 6.42 -2.38
N VAL A 59 2.28 5.27 -2.38
CA VAL A 59 2.88 3.97 -2.01
C VAL A 59 3.99 3.59 -2.99
N MET A 60 3.77 3.71 -4.31
CA MET A 60 4.80 3.44 -5.32
C MET A 60 6.01 4.37 -5.15
N ARG A 61 5.78 5.66 -4.88
CA ARG A 61 6.85 6.62 -4.60
C ARG A 61 7.64 6.20 -3.36
N LYS A 62 6.95 5.77 -2.30
CA LYS A 62 7.61 5.33 -1.07
C LYS A 62 8.46 4.07 -1.28
N MET A 63 7.97 3.11 -2.06
CA MET A 63 8.75 1.92 -2.46
C MET A 63 9.99 2.31 -3.27
N MET A 64 9.87 3.26 -4.22
CA MET A 64 11.02 3.78 -4.97
C MET A 64 12.09 4.40 -4.05
N GLU A 65 11.68 5.11 -3.00
CA GLU A 65 12.62 5.68 -2.02
C GLU A 65 13.37 4.59 -1.23
N LEU A 66 12.71 3.46 -0.94
CA LEU A 66 13.30 2.36 -0.18
C LEU A 66 14.37 1.61 -0.99
N VAL A 67 14.19 1.46 -2.30
CA VAL A 67 15.14 0.73 -3.16
C VAL A 67 16.33 1.57 -3.63
N ARG A 68 16.23 2.91 -3.56
CA ARG A 68 17.29 3.84 -3.99
C ARG A 68 18.30 4.17 -2.89
N LYS A 69 18.09 3.69 -1.66
CA LYS A 69 19.02 3.84 -0.54
C LYS A 69 20.06 2.73 -0.53
#